data_AF-A0A7K4X0I4-F1
#
_entry.id   AF-A0A7K4X0I4-F1
#
_cell.length_a   1.000
_cell.length_b   1.000
_cell.length_c   1.000
_cell.angle_alpha   90.00
_cell.angle_beta   90.00
_cell.angle_gamma   90.00
#
_symmetry.space_group_name_H-M   'P 1'
#
loop_
_entity.id
_entity.type
_entity.pdbx_description
1 polymer ?
#
loop_
_entity_poly.entity_id
_entity_poly.type
_entity_poly.pdbx_seq_one_letter_code
_entity_poly.pdbx_strand_id
1 'polypeptide(L)'
;YVYKVLKQVHPDTGISSKAMGIMNSFVNDIFERIAGEASRLAHYNKRSTITSREIQTAVRLLLPGELAKHAVSEGTKAVTKYTSSK
;
A
#
# COMPACT_ATOMS: atom_id res chain seq x y z
N TYR A 1 -12.93 -4.61 -1.58
CA TYR A 1 -12.32 -3.38 -2.14
C TYR A 1 -11.89 -3.54 -3.59
N VAL A 2 -11.22 -4.63 -3.96
CA VAL A 2 -10.76 -4.90 -5.35
C VAL A 2 -11.84 -4.66 -6.40
N TYR A 3 -13.06 -5.18 -6.25
CA TYR A 3 -14.15 -4.95 -7.20
C TYR A 3 -14.53 -3.46 -7.37
N LYS A 4 -14.53 -2.69 -6.27
CA LYS A 4 -14.83 -1.25 -6.32
C LYS A 4 -13.78 -0.50 -7.13
N VAL A 5 -12.50 -0.80 -6.93
CA VAL A 5 -11.40 -0.20 -7.68
C VAL A 5 -11.44 -0.63 -9.16
N LEU A 6 -11.74 -1.90 -9.43
CA LEU A 6 -11.92 -2.38 -10.81
C LEU A 6 -12.97 -1.55 -11.56
N LYS A 7 -14.14 -1.33 -10.95
CA LYS A 7 -15.22 -0.55 -11.57
C LYS A 7 -14.93 0.94 -11.72
N GLN A 8 -13.99 1.49 -10.93
CA GLN A 8 -13.53 2.87 -11.11
C GLN A 8 -12.62 3.02 -12.34
N VAL A 9 -11.87 1.98 -12.72
CA VAL A 9 -10.94 2.02 -13.86
C VAL A 9 -11.58 1.44 -15.14
N HIS A 10 -12.37 0.37 -15.00
CA HIS A 10 -13.03 -0.35 -16.08
C HIS A 10 -14.49 -0.71 -15.72
N PRO A 11 -15.45 0.20 -15.97
CA PRO A 11 -16.86 0.01 -15.58
C PRO A 11 -17.51 -1.24 -16.18
N ASP A 12 -17.15 -1.60 -17.41
CA ASP A 12 -17.79 -2.69 -18.16
C ASP A 12 -17.11 -4.05 -17.98
N THR A 13 -15.97 -4.10 -17.28
CA THR A 13 -15.18 -5.33 -17.10
C THR A 13 -15.56 -6.08 -15.82
N GLY A 14 -15.72 -7.39 -15.90
CA GLY A 14 -15.92 -8.29 -14.75
C GLY A 14 -14.62 -8.96 -14.29
N ILE A 15 -14.65 -9.59 -13.11
CA ILE A 15 -13.55 -10.40 -12.58
C ILE A 15 -14.11 -11.73 -12.05
N SER A 16 -13.45 -12.84 -12.38
CA SER A 16 -13.87 -14.17 -11.90
C SER A 16 -13.55 -14.33 -10.41
N SER A 17 -14.22 -15.28 -9.74
CA SER A 17 -13.96 -15.59 -8.33
C SER A 17 -12.52 -16.05 -8.07
N LYS A 18 -11.95 -16.83 -8.99
CA LYS A 18 -10.54 -17.26 -8.93
C LYS A 18 -9.58 -16.08 -9.04
N ALA A 19 -9.80 -15.18 -10.00
CA ALA A 19 -8.99 -13.98 -10.16
C ALA A 19 -9.11 -13.04 -8.96
N MET A 20 -10.31 -12.92 -8.38
CA MET A 20 -10.52 -12.18 -7.14
C MET A 20 -9.69 -12.76 -5.99
N GLY A 21 -9.66 -14.09 -5.85
CA GLY A 21 -8.83 -14.76 -4.84
C GLY A 21 -7.34 -14.45 -5.00
N ILE A 22 -6.83 -14.52 -6.25
CA ILE A 22 -5.44 -14.19 -6.56
C ILE A 22 -5.12 -12.73 -6.18
N MET A 23 -5.98 -11.79 -6.54
CA MET A 23 -5.80 -10.37 -6.19
C MET A 23 -5.81 -10.14 -4.68
N ASN A 24 -6.65 -10.85 -3.93
CA ASN A 24 -6.68 -10.75 -2.48
C ASN A 24 -5.39 -11.28 -1.84
N SER A 25 -4.90 -12.44 -2.30
CA SER A 25 -3.62 -12.99 -1.86
C SER A 25 -2.46 -12.06 -2.19
N PHE A 26 -2.47 -11.43 -3.37
CA PHE A 26 -1.46 -10.45 -3.76
C PHE A 26 -1.44 -9.23 -2.82
N VAL A 27 -2.61 -8.69 -2.48
CA VAL A 27 -2.71 -7.56 -1.52
C VAL A 27 -2.16 -7.95 -0.15
N ASN A 28 -2.47 -9.15 0.34
CA ASN A 28 -1.97 -9.63 1.63
C ASN A 28 -0.45 -9.83 1.64
N ASP A 29 0.12 -10.44 0.58
CA ASP A 29 1.57 -10.62 0.45
C ASP A 29 2.32 -9.28 0.47
N ILE A 30 1.83 -8.29 -0.29
CA ILE A 30 2.45 -6.95 -0.28
C ILE A 30 2.27 -6.25 1.08
N PHE A 31 1.10 -6.40 1.71
CA PHE A 31 0.85 -5.83 3.04
C PHE A 31 1.82 -6.38 4.09
N GLU A 32 1.99 -7.70 4.15
CA GLU A 32 2.91 -8.36 5.09
C GLU A 32 4.36 -7.92 4.86
N ARG A 33 4.79 -7.82 3.60
CA ARG A 33 6.13 -7.33 3.25
C ARG A 33 6.35 -5.90 3.74
N ILE A 34 5.43 -4.98 3.45
CA ILE A 34 5.55 -3.57 3.87
C ILE A 34 5.53 -3.45 5.40
N ALA A 35 4.62 -4.15 6.07
CA ALA A 35 4.52 -4.12 7.53
C ALA A 35 5.79 -4.69 8.19
N GLY A 36 6.31 -5.81 7.67
CA GLY A 36 7.54 -6.43 8.15
C GLY A 36 8.74 -5.50 8.00
N GLU A 37 8.88 -4.85 6.84
CA GLU A 37 10.00 -3.94 6.60
C GLU A 37 9.88 -2.64 7.40
N ALA A 38 8.67 -2.08 7.53
CA ALA A 38 8.43 -0.91 8.37
C ALA A 38 8.71 -1.19 9.86
N SER A 39 8.37 -2.39 10.33
CA SER A 39 8.71 -2.84 11.69
C SER A 39 10.24 -2.89 11.90
N ARG A 40 10.98 -3.50 10.96
CA ARG A 40 12.46 -3.51 11.02
C ARG A 40 13.04 -2.09 11.06
N LEU A 41 12.52 -1.19 10.23
CA LEU A 41 12.95 0.21 10.20
C LEU A 41 12.69 0.94 11.53
N ALA A 42 11.54 0.72 12.17
CA ALA A 42 11.26 1.28 13.49
C ALA A 42 12.25 0.74 14.54
N HIS A 43 12.51 -0.58 14.52
CA HIS A 43 13.47 -1.22 15.41
C HIS A 43 14.90 -0.71 15.21
N TYR A 44 15.37 -0.56 13.97
CA TYR A 44 16.71 0.01 13.69
C TYR A 44 16.86 1.43 14.22
N ASN A 45 15.79 2.22 14.17
CA ASN A 45 15.77 3.58 14.72
C ASN A 45 15.45 3.64 16.23
N LYS A 46 15.39 2.49 16.91
CA LYS A 46 15.05 2.36 18.34
C LYS A 46 13.71 3.02 18.71
N ARG A 47 12.73 2.95 17.79
CA ARG A 47 11.38 3.47 17.99
C ARG A 47 10.42 2.33 18.25
N SER A 48 9.46 2.55 19.16
CA SER A 48 8.35 1.63 19.44
C SER A 48 7.12 1.88 18.57
N THR A 49 7.09 3.00 17.84
CA THR A 49 5.95 3.41 17.01
C THR A 49 6.36 3.42 15.53
N ILE A 50 5.60 2.69 14.71
CA ILE A 50 5.69 2.77 13.25
C ILE A 50 4.87 3.99 12.80
N THR A 51 5.50 4.93 12.12
CA THR A 51 4.86 6.12 11.56
C THR A 51 4.71 6.00 10.05
N SER A 52 4.01 6.96 9.43
CA SER A 52 3.92 7.05 7.97
C SER A 52 5.30 7.12 7.29
N ARG A 53 6.35 7.58 7.99
CA ARG A 53 7.72 7.63 7.47
C ARG A 53 8.33 6.24 7.30
N GLU A 54 8.19 5.35 8.28
CA GLU A 54 8.66 3.97 8.16
C GLU A 54 7.92 3.22 7.06
N ILE A 55 6.60 3.42 6.94
CA ILE A 55 5.80 2.86 5.84
C ILE A 55 6.28 3.38 4.48
N GLN A 56 6.47 4.70 4.33
CA GLN A 56 6.93 5.30 3.08
C GLN A 56 8.34 4.79 2.68
N THR A 57 9.21 4.57 3.66
CA THR A 57 10.56 4.07 3.43
C THR A 57 10.53 2.58 3.04
N ALA A 58 9.74 1.76 3.74
CA ALA A 58 9.50 0.36 3.38
C ALA A 58 8.98 0.21 1.94
N VAL A 59 8.03 1.05 1.53
CA VAL A 59 7.51 1.07 0.15
C VAL A 59 8.62 1.35 -0.87
N ARG A 60 9.53 2.29 -0.58
CA ARG A 60 10.67 2.60 -1.47
C ARG A 60 11.69 1.47 -1.56
N LEU A 61 11.85 0.67 -0.49
CA LEU A 61 12.75 -0.47 -0.47
C LEU A 61 12.17 -1.67 -1.22
N LEU A 62 10.85 -1.88 -1.13
CA LEU A 62 10.19 -3.06 -1.67
C LEU A 62 9.74 -2.91 -3.13
N LEU A 63 9.38 -1.68 -3.56
CA LEU A 63 8.85 -1.45 -4.90
C LEU A 63 9.93 -0.83 -5.83
N PRO A 64 10.04 -1.32 -7.08
CA PRO A 64 11.03 -0.81 -8.02
C PRO A 64 10.58 0.50 -8.70
N GLY A 65 11.55 1.38 -8.97
CA GLY A 65 11.43 2.49 -9.92
C GLY A 65 10.17 3.34 -9.78
N GLU A 66 9.43 3.49 -10.89
CA GLU A 66 8.21 4.31 -10.96
C GLU A 66 7.07 3.83 -10.05
N LEU A 67 6.99 2.52 -9.75
CA LEU A 67 5.98 2.00 -8.84
C LEU A 67 6.17 2.57 -7.42
N ALA A 68 7.41 2.64 -6.95
CA ALA A 68 7.73 3.25 -5.67
C ALA A 68 7.35 4.74 -5.64
N LYS A 69 7.64 5.48 -6.72
CA LYS A 69 7.31 6.91 -6.82
C LYS A 69 5.80 7.15 -6.76
N HIS A 70 5.01 6.42 -7.55
CA HIS A 70 3.56 6.54 -7.55
C HIS A 70 2.94 6.10 -6.21
N ALA A 71 3.36 4.97 -5.65
CA ALA A 71 2.84 4.48 -4.38
C ALA A 71 3.09 5.47 -3.24
N VAL A 72 4.29 6.08 -3.21
CA VAL A 72 4.62 7.12 -2.24
C VAL A 72 3.75 8.37 -2.44
N SER A 73 3.57 8.82 -3.68
CA SER A 73 2.74 9.99 -3.99
C SER A 73 1.30 9.80 -3.55
N GLU A 74 0.69 8.66 -3.89
CA GLU A 74 -0.69 8.33 -3.49
C GLU A 74 -0.82 8.19 -1.98
N GLY A 75 0.17 7.59 -1.31
CA GLY A 75 0.22 7.49 0.16
C GLY A 75 0.25 8.86 0.83
N THR A 76 1.11 9.78 0.37
CA THR A 76 1.18 11.15 0.89
C THR A 76 -0.13 11.89 0.68
N LYS A 77 -0.70 11.81 -0.54
CA LYS A 77 -1.99 12.43 -0.87
C LYS A 77 -3.12 11.94 0.04
N ALA A 78 -3.17 10.64 0.31
CA ALA A 78 -4.18 10.06 1.20
C ALA A 78 -4.05 10.58 2.64
N VAL A 79 -2.82 10.66 3.17
CA VAL A 79 -2.56 11.20 4.52
C VAL A 79 -2.97 12.67 4.60
N THR A 80 -2.56 13.50 3.63
CA THR A 80 -2.93 14.93 3.59
C THR A 80 -4.44 15.12 3.54
N LYS A 81 -5.14 14.34 2.70
CA LYS A 81 -6.61 14.38 2.61
C LYS A 81 -7.24 14.02 3.94
N TYR A 82 -6.79 12.94 4.59
CA TYR A 82 -7.30 12.51 5.88
C TYR A 82 -7.11 13.56 6.97
N THR A 83 -5.91 14.15 7.06
CA THR A 83 -5.60 15.20 8.04
C THR A 83 -6.41 16.48 7.80
N SER A 84 -6.71 16.83 6.55
CA SER A 84 -7.49 18.03 6.20
C SER A 84 -9.00 17.86 6.39
N SER A 85 -9.49 16.62 6.41
CA SER A 85 -10.90 16.29 6.65
C SER A 85 -11.23 16.07 8.14
N LYS A 86 -10.25 16.27 9.02
CA LYS A 86 -10.42 16.24 10.47
C LYS A 86 -10.67 17.66 10.99
#